data_AF-A0A2D6DK67-F1
#
_entry.id   AF-A0A2D6DK67-F1
#
_cell.length_a   1.000
_cell.length_b   1.000
_cell.length_c   1.000
_cell.angle_alpha   90.00
_cell.angle_beta   90.00
_cell.angle_gamma   90.00
#
_symmetry.space_group_name_H-M   'P 1'
#
loop_
_entity.id
_entity.type
_entity.pdbx_description
1 polymer ?
#
loop_
_entity_poly.entity_id
_entity_poly.type
_entity_poly.pdbx_seq_one_letter_code
_entity_poly.pdbx_strand_id
1 'polypeptide(L)' 'MHIVDGVLSTEVLLTGAALTGLGLMQGMRHMPLEKIPVTGILAAMLFIASLVHVPMGPASVHLIMNGVAG' A
#
# COMPACT_ATOMS: atom_id res chain seq x y z
N MET A 1 -2.33 6.85 -2.78
CA MET A 1 -1.68 7.81 -3.68
C MET A 1 -0.19 7.78 -3.40
N HIS A 2 0.64 7.79 -4.43
CA HIS A 2 2.09 7.90 -4.28
C HIS A 2 2.48 9.38 -4.24
N ILE A 3 3.41 9.73 -3.36
CA ILE A 3 4.00 11.07 -3.27
C ILE A 3 5.36 10.99 -3.95
N VAL A 4 5.66 11.96 -4.82
CA VAL A 4 6.92 12.00 -5.57
C VAL A 4 8.10 12.18 -4.61
N ASP A 5 9.23 11.55 -4.92
CA ASP A 5 10.45 11.65 -4.13
C ASP A 5 10.93 13.11 -3.99
N GLY A 6 11.51 13.43 -2.84
CA GLY A 6 12.03 14.78 -2.55
C GLY A 6 10.98 15.84 -2.20
N VAL A 7 9.68 15.49 -2.27
CA VAL A 7 8.58 16.42 -1.89
C VAL A 7 8.38 16.50 -0.37
N LEU A 8 8.72 15.45 0.37
CA LEU A 8 8.50 15.36 1.82
C LEU A 8 9.78 15.67 2.61
N SER A 9 9.63 16.25 3.81
CA SER A 9 10.75 16.44 4.72
C SER A 9 11.22 15.11 5.34
N THR A 10 12.47 15.08 5.78
CA THR A 10 13.07 13.90 6.42
C THR A 10 12.26 13.43 7.64
N GLU A 11 11.73 14.37 8.43
CA GLU A 11 10.93 14.06 9.62
C GLU A 11 9.63 13.34 9.27
N VAL A 12 8.95 13.77 8.19
CA VAL A 12 7.72 13.13 7.71
C VAL A 12 8.01 11.72 7.19
N LEU A 13 9.09 11.55 6.43
CA LEU A 13 9.51 10.24 5.92
C LEU A 13 9.83 9.26 7.04
N LEU A 14 10.61 9.69 8.04
CA LEU A 14 10.98 8.84 9.18
C LEU A 14 9.76 8.44 10.00
N THR A 15 8.85 9.38 10.25
CA THR A 15 7.61 9.11 11.01
C THR A 15 6.71 8.14 10.26
N GLY A 16 6.49 8.36 8.95
CA GLY A 16 5.68 7.47 8.12
C GLY A 16 6.28 6.06 8.00
N ALA A 17 7.60 5.96 7.84
CA ALA A 17 8.31 4.69 7.82
C ALA A 17 8.18 3.94 9.15
N ALA A 18 8.34 4.63 10.28
CA ALA A 18 8.18 4.03 11.61
C ALA A 18 6.76 3.48 11.84
N LEU A 19 5.73 4.28 11.53
CA LEU A 19 4.33 3.85 11.66
C LEU A 19 4.02 2.65 10.75
N THR A 20 4.49 2.69 9.50
CA THR A 20 4.30 1.60 8.54
C THR A 20 5.00 0.32 9.01
N GLY A 21 6.24 0.43 9.50
CA GLY A 21 7.00 -0.70 10.02
C GLY A 21 6.33 -1.36 11.24
N LEU A 22 5.81 -0.56 12.17
CA LEU A 22 5.05 -1.07 13.32
C LEU A 22 3.76 -1.78 12.90
N GLY A 23 3.01 -1.20 11.95
CA GLY A 23 1.81 -1.81 11.40
C GLY A 23 2.10 -3.15 10.71
N LEU A 24 3.16 -3.20 9.90
CA LEU A 24 3.60 -4.43 9.23
C LEU A 24 4.00 -5.50 10.25
N MET A 25 4.80 -5.14 11.25
CA MET A 25 5.21 -6.05 12.31
C MET A 25 3.99 -6.64 13.05
N GLN A 26 3.01 -5.79 13.39
CA GLN A 26 1.79 -6.23 14.04
C GLN A 26 0.98 -7.19 13.17
N GLY A 27 0.79 -6.87 11.88
CA GLY A 27 0.10 -7.73 10.92
C GLY A 27 0.78 -9.09 10.74
N MET A 28 2.11 -9.09 10.56
CA MET A 28 2.89 -10.32 10.41
C MET A 28 2.83 -11.21 11.65
N ARG A 29 2.87 -10.64 12.86
CA ARG A 29 2.76 -11.41 14.11
C ARG A 29 1.43 -12.12 14.28
N HIS A 30 0.36 -11.59 13.69
CA HIS A 30 -0.99 -12.14 13.79
C HIS A 30 -1.41 -12.92 12.54
N MET A 31 -0.48 -13.14 11.59
CA MET A 31 -0.75 -13.89 10.37
C MET A 31 -0.34 -15.37 10.56
N PRO A 32 -1.31 -16.31 10.67
CA PRO A 32 -0.99 -17.73 10.68
C PRO A 32 -0.40 -18.15 9.32
N LEU A 33 0.51 -19.13 9.33
CA LEU A 33 1.31 -19.52 8.15
C LEU A 33 0.43 -19.93 6.97
N GLU A 34 -0.70 -20.57 7.23
CA GLU A 34 -1.65 -21.05 6.23
C GLU A 34 -2.30 -19.90 5.46
N LYS A 35 -2.31 -18.67 6.02
CA LYS A 35 -2.85 -17.48 5.35
C LYS A 35 -1.85 -16.80 4.42
N ILE A 36 -0.56 -17.12 4.48
CA ILE A 36 0.47 -16.50 3.63
C ILE A 36 0.11 -16.57 2.14
N PRO A 37 -0.31 -17.72 1.56
CA PRO A 37 -0.64 -17.80 0.14
C PRO A 37 -1.82 -16.89 -0.23
N VAL A 38 -2.86 -16.85 0.61
CA VAL A 38 -4.05 -16.02 0.37
C VAL A 38 -3.69 -14.54 0.43
N THR A 39 -2.90 -14.12 1.43
CA THR A 39 -2.39 -12.74 1.55
C THR A 39 -1.59 -12.34 0.31
N GLY A 40 -0.75 -13.23 -0.21
CA GLY A 40 0.02 -12.99 -1.44
C GLY A 40 -0.86 -12.79 -2.67
N ILE A 41 -1.89 -13.62 -2.85
CA ILE A 41 -2.84 -13.49 -3.96
C ILE A 41 -3.64 -12.19 -3.83
N LEU A 42 -4.08 -11.82 -2.62
CA LEU A 42 -4.76 -10.54 -2.38
C LEU A 42 -3.85 -9.36 -2.73
N ALA A 43 -2.58 -9.36 -2.31
CA ALA A 43 -1.63 -8.32 -2.67
C ALA A 43 -1.45 -8.22 -4.20
N ALA A 44 -1.33 -9.35 -4.89
CA ALA A 44 -1.23 -9.39 -6.35
C ALA A 44 -2.49 -8.83 -7.04
N MET A 45 -3.69 -9.20 -6.58
CA MET A 45 -4.95 -8.71 -7.14
C MET A 45 -5.12 -7.20 -6.92
N LEU A 46 -4.82 -6.70 -5.72
CA LEU A 46 -4.87 -5.27 -5.41
C LEU A 46 -3.86 -4.49 -6.28
N PHE A 47 -2.67 -5.05 -6.48
CA PHE A 47 -1.67 -4.47 -7.37
C PHE A 47 -2.15 -4.40 -8.82
N ILE A 48 -2.67 -5.51 -9.38
CA ILE A 48 -3.20 -5.54 -10.75
C ILE A 48 -4.37 -4.56 -10.89
N ALA A 49 -5.29 -4.52 -9.92
CA ALA A 49 -6.39 -3.55 -9.92
C ALA A 49 -5.87 -2.11 -9.94
N SER A 50 -4.76 -1.82 -9.26
CA SER A 50 -4.13 -0.49 -9.27
C SER A 50 -3.50 -0.10 -10.61
N LEU A 51 -3.30 -1.03 -11.53
CA LEU A 51 -2.87 -0.71 -12.90
C LEU A 51 -4.01 -0.14 -13.75
N VAL A 52 -5.27 -0.35 -13.34
CA VAL A 52 -6.42 0.32 -13.94
C VAL A 52 -6.39 1.78 -13.50
N HIS A 53 -5.98 2.63 -14.43
CA HIS A 53 -5.88 4.07 -14.23
C HIS A 53 -6.77 4.81 -15.21
N VAL A 54 -7.30 5.94 -14.75
CA VAL A 54 -8.11 6.85 -15.54
C VAL A 54 -7.31 8.15 -15.67
N PRO A 55 -7.06 8.63 -16.90
CA PRO A 55 -6.41 9.90 -17.10
C PRO A 55 -7.30 11.04 -16.59
N MET A 56 -6.72 11.94 -15.80
CA MET A 56 -7.38 13.12 -15.22
C MET A 56 -6.49 14.35 -15.45
N GLY A 57 -6.56 14.91 -16.66
CA GLY A 57 -5.74 16.06 -17.05
C GLY A 57 -4.24 15.73 -17.05
N PRO A 58 -3.37 16.52 -16.38
CA PRO A 58 -1.93 16.24 -16.32
C PRO A 58 -1.57 15.09 -15.36
N ALA A 59 -2.54 14.50 -14.68
CA ALA A 59 -2.35 13.41 -13.73
C ALA A 59 -3.17 12.17 -14.13
N SER A 60 -2.76 11.01 -13.65
CA SER A 60 -3.56 9.78 -13.72
C SER A 60 -4.00 9.38 -12.32
N VAL A 61 -5.27 9.04 -12.15
CA VAL A 61 -5.78 8.43 -10.91
C VAL A 61 -5.93 6.94 -11.13
N HIS A 62 -5.71 6.14 -10.11
CA HIS A 62 -5.84 4.69 -10.19
C HIS A 62 -6.63 4.13 -9.02
N LEU A 63 -7.13 2.91 -9.18
CA LEU A 63 -7.82 2.21 -8.11
C LEU A 63 -6.80 1.84 -7.01
N ILE A 64 -7.13 2.12 -5.75
CA ILE A 64 -6.27 1.79 -4.60
C ILE A 64 -6.87 0.62 -3.81
N MET A 65 -8.17 0.37 -3.97
CA MET A 65 -8.89 -0.77 -3.38
C MET A 65 -8.75 -0.90 -1.84
N ASN A 66 -8.41 0.19 -1.14
CA ASN A 66 -8.23 0.21 0.32
C ASN A 66 -9.46 -0.31 1.08
N GLY A 67 -10.67 0.04 0.65
CA GLY A 67 -11.90 -0.42 1.32
C GLY A 67 -12.13 -1.94 1.24
N VAL A 68 -11.50 -2.64 0.29
CA VAL A 68 -11.52 -4.10 0.19
C VAL A 68 -10.34 -4.73 0.94
N ALA A 69 -9.22 -4.01 1.03
CA ALA A 69 -8.01 -4.46 1.74
C ALA A 69 -8.17 -4.48 3.27
N GLY A 70 -9.10 -3.69 3.81
CA GLY A 70 -9.38 -3.58 5.25
C GLY A 70 -9.02 -2.21 5.83
#